data_AF-A0A0A1YJT9-F1
#
_entry.id   AF-A0A0A1YJT9-F1
#
_cell.length_a   1.000
_cell.length_b   1.000
_cell.length_c   1.000
_cell.angle_alpha   90.00
_cell.angle_beta   90.00
_cell.angle_gamma   90.00
#
_symmetry.space_group_name_H-M   'P 1'
#
loop_
_entity.id
_entity.type
_entity.pdbx_description
1 polymer ?
#
loop_
_entity_poly.entity_id
_entity_poly.type
_entity_poly.pdbx_seq_one_letter_code
_entity_poly.pdbx_strand_id
1 'polypeptide(L)'
;MQRRALKQPRFERGVAMVEFAIALPLLLLLLFAIGEFGRMLFQYNSLLQANRDAVRYVAGKAWNRTLGRVELSAALQTETKNLAVYGVPTAQPGSQPLVSGLTTADVQVSAVGVDHVQVNISYRFRPLFGSGIPAFIGGQTALDFPLVATTVMRAL
;
A
#
# COMPACT_ATOMS: atom_id res chain seq x y z
N MET A 1 60.46 52.02 -4.96
CA MET A 1 59.09 51.95 -5.51
C MET A 1 58.65 50.49 -5.55
N GLN A 2 57.74 50.05 -4.66
CA GLN A 2 57.13 48.71 -4.73
C GLN A 2 55.62 48.86 -4.53
N ARG A 3 54.84 48.61 -5.58
CA ARG A 3 53.37 48.61 -5.52
C ARG A 3 52.91 47.25 -5.02
N ARG A 4 52.40 47.19 -3.78
CA ARG A 4 51.69 46.01 -3.26
C ARG A 4 50.38 45.86 -4.02
N ALA A 5 50.23 44.78 -4.78
CA ALA A 5 48.95 44.38 -5.37
C ALA A 5 48.03 43.89 -4.24
N LEU A 6 46.89 44.57 -4.06
CA LEU A 6 45.84 44.16 -3.14
C LEU A 6 45.13 42.93 -3.73
N LYS A 7 45.24 41.77 -3.06
CA LYS A 7 44.45 40.58 -3.38
C LYS A 7 42.97 40.90 -3.16
N GLN A 8 42.18 40.88 -4.24
CA GLN A 8 40.72 40.94 -4.15
C GLN A 8 40.19 39.68 -3.44
N PRO A 9 39.32 39.80 -2.42
CA PRO A 9 38.66 38.65 -1.83
C PRO A 9 37.74 38.03 -2.89
N ARG A 10 37.97 36.75 -3.23
CA ARG A 10 37.11 36.01 -4.17
C ARG A 10 35.70 35.93 -3.60
N PHE A 11 34.73 36.28 -4.42
CA PHE A 11 33.30 36.16 -4.16
C PHE A 11 32.88 34.67 -4.15
N GLU A 12 33.22 33.92 -3.10
CA GLU A 12 32.72 32.55 -2.90
C GLU A 12 31.44 32.50 -2.05
N ARG A 13 30.97 33.65 -1.56
CA ARG A 13 29.85 33.76 -0.60
C ARG A 13 28.44 33.50 -1.15
N GLY A 14 28.29 33.11 -2.41
CA GLY A 14 26.97 32.84 -3.02
C GLY A 14 26.88 31.57 -3.85
N VAL A 15 28.00 30.99 -4.28
CA VAL A 15 28.02 29.83 -5.17
C VAL A 15 27.46 28.59 -4.48
N ALA A 16 27.80 28.39 -3.20
CA ALA A 16 27.27 27.27 -2.41
C ALA A 16 25.74 27.30 -2.26
N MET A 17 25.13 28.50 -2.17
CA MET A 17 23.66 28.62 -2.15
C MET A 17 23.03 28.23 -3.48
N VAL A 18 23.69 28.56 -4.60
CA VAL A 18 23.21 28.20 -5.95
C VAL A 18 23.35 26.69 -6.19
N GLU A 19 24.48 26.09 -5.81
CA GLU A 19 24.68 24.64 -5.90
C GLU A 19 23.64 23.88 -5.06
N PHE A 20 23.38 24.35 -3.83
CA PHE A 20 22.33 23.78 -2.98
C PHE A 20 20.93 23.94 -3.61
N ALA A 21 20.61 25.10 -4.17
CA ALA A 21 19.32 25.33 -4.82
C ALA A 21 19.07 24.41 -6.03
N ILE A 22 20.14 24.00 -6.75
CA ILE A 22 20.05 23.07 -7.87
C ILE A 22 19.99 21.61 -7.38
N ALA A 23 20.75 21.26 -6.34
CA ALA A 23 20.76 19.91 -5.78
C ALA A 23 19.50 19.57 -4.97
N LEU A 24 18.89 20.57 -4.32
CA LEU A 24 17.75 20.39 -3.41
C LEU A 24 16.54 19.73 -4.08
N PRO A 25 16.06 20.16 -5.27
CA PRO A 25 14.94 19.49 -5.94
C PRO A 25 15.20 18.01 -6.21
N LEU A 26 16.42 17.65 -6.62
CA LEU A 26 16.80 16.25 -6.88
C LEU A 26 16.83 15.44 -5.58
N LEU A 27 17.35 16.02 -4.51
CA LEU A 27 17.41 15.39 -3.20
C LEU A 27 16.01 15.18 -2.59
N LEU A 28 15.11 16.16 -2.74
CA LEU A 28 13.72 16.04 -2.31
C LEU A 28 12.96 14.99 -3.10
N LEU A 29 13.15 14.92 -4.42
CA LEU A 29 12.56 13.87 -5.26
C LEU A 29 13.00 12.49 -4.77
N LEU A 30 14.29 12.30 -4.53
CA LEU A 30 14.83 11.03 -4.02
C LEU A 30 14.22 10.68 -2.65
N LEU A 31 14.14 11.65 -1.73
CA LEU A 31 13.59 11.45 -0.40
C LEU A 31 12.11 11.06 -0.45
N PHE A 32 11.30 11.73 -1.27
CA PHE A 32 9.89 11.39 -1.45
C PHE A 32 9.71 10.03 -2.12
N ALA A 33 10.53 9.70 -3.12
CA ALA A 33 10.49 8.38 -3.77
C ALA A 33 10.76 7.25 -2.77
N ILE A 34 11.81 7.38 -1.95
CA ILE A 34 12.15 6.39 -0.92
C ILE A 34 11.06 6.33 0.16
N GLY A 35 10.55 7.47 0.60
CA GLY A 35 9.48 7.55 1.60
C GLY A 35 8.17 6.89 1.14
N GLU A 36 7.72 7.18 -0.08
CA GLU A 36 6.53 6.56 -0.67
C GLU A 36 6.72 5.06 -0.88
N PHE A 37 7.89 4.63 -1.34
CA PHE A 37 8.21 3.22 -1.50
C PHE A 37 8.19 2.48 -0.15
N GLY A 38 8.75 3.09 0.90
CA GLY A 38 8.68 2.54 2.26
C GLY A 38 7.25 2.40 2.76
N ARG A 39 6.42 3.43 2.54
CA ARG A 39 4.99 3.42 2.91
C ARG A 39 4.21 2.35 2.12
N MET A 40 4.49 2.19 0.83
CA MET A 40 3.92 1.15 -0.01
C MET A 40 4.24 -0.25 0.53
N LEU A 41 5.51 -0.52 0.83
CA LEU A 41 5.93 -1.81 1.39
C LEU A 41 5.27 -2.09 2.74
N PHE A 42 5.16 -1.07 3.60
CA PHE A 42 4.45 -1.21 4.88
C PHE A 42 2.99 -1.62 4.66
N GLN A 43 2.26 -0.93 3.80
CA GLN A 43 0.87 -1.26 3.48
C GLN A 43 0.73 -2.65 2.86
N TYR A 44 1.61 -3.02 1.93
CA TYR A 44 1.60 -4.35 1.31
C TYR A 44 1.76 -5.47 2.35
N ASN A 45 2.68 -5.30 3.31
CA ASN A 45 2.86 -6.27 4.39
C ASN A 45 1.63 -6.34 5.31
N SER A 46 1.02 -5.21 5.65
CA SER A 46 -0.24 -5.19 6.41
C SER A 46 -1.38 -5.91 5.67
N LEU A 47 -1.51 -5.69 4.35
CA LEU A 47 -2.49 -6.40 3.51
C LEU A 47 -2.23 -7.91 3.48
N LEU A 48 -0.97 -8.34 3.36
CA LEU A 48 -0.61 -9.76 3.40
C LEU A 48 -0.97 -10.42 4.73
N GLN A 49 -0.69 -9.75 5.84
CA GLN A 49 -1.03 -10.26 7.17
C GLN A 49 -2.55 -10.37 7.34
N ALA A 50 -3.28 -9.29 7.03
CA ALA A 50 -4.74 -9.28 7.11
C ALA A 50 -5.39 -10.35 6.21
N ASN A 51 -4.84 -10.54 5.00
CA ASN A 51 -5.30 -11.58 4.07
C ASN A 51 -5.10 -12.98 4.65
N ARG A 52 -3.95 -13.26 5.27
CA ARG A 52 -3.68 -14.57 5.90
C ARG A 52 -4.61 -14.85 7.07
N ASP A 53 -4.86 -13.85 7.91
CA ASP A 53 -5.77 -13.97 9.04
C ASP A 53 -7.21 -14.22 8.57
N ALA A 54 -7.64 -13.49 7.54
CA ALA A 54 -8.95 -13.67 6.91
C ALA A 54 -9.09 -15.07 6.28
N VAL A 55 -8.11 -15.53 5.49
CA VAL A 55 -8.12 -16.88 4.91
C VAL A 55 -8.20 -17.95 5.99
N ARG A 56 -7.39 -17.83 7.05
CA ARG A 56 -7.38 -18.81 8.14
C ARG A 56 -8.74 -18.88 8.84
N TYR A 57 -9.39 -17.74 9.04
CA TYR A 57 -10.72 -17.68 9.62
C TYR A 57 -11.78 -18.39 8.76
N VAL A 58 -11.81 -18.08 7.46
CA VAL A 58 -12.77 -18.72 6.55
C VAL A 58 -12.47 -20.21 6.38
N ALA A 59 -11.19 -20.60 6.28
CA ALA A 59 -10.79 -22.00 6.16
C ALA A 59 -11.27 -22.84 7.35
N GLY A 60 -11.23 -22.30 8.57
CA GLY A 60 -11.71 -23.00 9.77
C GLY A 60 -13.24 -23.06 9.92
N LYS A 61 -14.00 -22.37 9.07
CA LYS A 61 -15.47 -22.28 9.16
C LYS A 61 -16.21 -22.71 7.89
N ALA A 62 -15.55 -22.73 6.75
CA ALA A 62 -16.19 -22.97 5.46
C ALA A 62 -16.42 -24.46 5.17
N TRP A 63 -15.85 -25.39 5.94
CA TRP A 63 -16.07 -26.81 5.72
C TRP A 63 -17.43 -27.28 6.26
N ASN A 64 -18.34 -27.69 5.38
CA ASN A 64 -19.60 -28.30 5.77
C ASN A 64 -19.43 -29.82 5.85
N ARG A 65 -19.41 -30.37 7.08
CA ARG A 65 -19.27 -31.83 7.33
C ARG A 65 -20.45 -32.64 6.81
N THR A 66 -21.64 -32.06 6.74
CA THR A 66 -22.85 -32.73 6.27
C THR A 66 -22.85 -32.86 4.75
N LEU A 67 -22.40 -31.83 4.03
CA LEU A 67 -22.36 -31.81 2.57
C LEU A 67 -21.02 -32.30 1.98
N GLY A 68 -19.98 -32.44 2.81
CA GLY A 68 -18.65 -32.87 2.39
C GLY A 68 -17.95 -31.90 1.43
N ARG A 69 -18.25 -30.59 1.53
CA ARG A 69 -17.73 -29.55 0.63
C ARG A 69 -17.57 -28.21 1.33
N VAL A 70 -16.83 -27.32 0.69
CA VAL A 70 -16.74 -25.90 1.07
C VAL A 70 -18.08 -25.19 0.82
N GLU A 71 -18.57 -24.48 1.83
CA GLU A 71 -19.76 -23.64 1.76
C GLU A 71 -19.46 -22.25 2.32
N LEU A 72 -19.64 -21.23 1.47
CA LEU A 72 -19.39 -19.82 1.81
C LEU A 72 -20.73 -19.10 1.99
N SER A 73 -21.28 -19.16 3.21
CA SER A 73 -22.49 -18.41 3.55
C SER A 73 -22.26 -16.90 3.45
N ALA A 74 -23.33 -16.12 3.17
CA ALA A 74 -23.23 -14.66 3.10
C ALA A 74 -22.72 -14.04 4.40
N ALA A 75 -23.09 -14.61 5.55
CA ALA A 75 -22.59 -14.20 6.86
C ALA A 75 -21.07 -14.46 6.98
N LEU A 76 -20.61 -15.66 6.61
CA LEU A 76 -19.18 -16.00 6.67
C LEU A 76 -18.34 -15.12 5.74
N GLN A 77 -18.84 -14.83 4.53
CA GLN A 77 -18.18 -13.90 3.62
C GLN A 77 -18.10 -12.49 4.22
N THR A 78 -19.17 -12.01 4.84
CA THR A 78 -19.20 -10.69 5.50
C THR A 78 -18.21 -10.63 6.65
N GLU A 79 -18.19 -11.64 7.52
CA GLU A 79 -17.23 -11.72 8.63
C GLU A 79 -15.78 -11.78 8.13
N THR A 80 -15.51 -12.56 7.08
CA THR A 80 -14.18 -12.69 6.48
C THR A 80 -13.72 -11.36 5.87
N LYS A 81 -14.60 -10.66 5.17
CA LYS A 81 -14.30 -9.32 4.63
C LYS A 81 -14.06 -8.30 5.74
N ASN A 82 -14.86 -8.32 6.80
CA ASN A 82 -14.64 -7.46 7.95
C ASN A 82 -13.30 -7.74 8.62
N LEU A 83 -12.94 -9.02 8.78
CA LEU A 83 -11.67 -9.42 9.35
C LEU A 83 -10.48 -8.95 8.49
N ALA A 84 -10.58 -9.08 7.16
CA ALA A 84 -9.57 -8.62 6.23
C ALA A 84 -9.37 -7.08 6.25
N VAL A 85 -10.43 -6.31 6.49
CA VAL A 85 -10.39 -4.84 6.44
C VAL A 85 -10.08 -4.23 7.81
N TYR A 86 -10.73 -4.72 8.87
CA TYR A 86 -10.74 -4.13 10.21
C TYR A 86 -9.98 -4.96 11.25
N GLY A 87 -9.53 -6.16 10.92
CA GLY A 87 -8.90 -7.07 11.88
C GLY A 87 -9.86 -7.75 12.85
N VAL A 88 -11.18 -7.58 12.67
CA VAL A 88 -12.23 -8.21 13.49
C VAL A 88 -13.38 -8.74 12.62
N PRO A 89 -14.01 -9.88 12.98
CA PRO A 89 -15.08 -10.47 12.17
C PRO A 89 -16.39 -9.66 12.22
N THR A 90 -16.62 -8.92 13.30
CA THR A 90 -17.79 -8.04 13.48
C THR A 90 -17.32 -6.61 13.66
N ALA A 91 -17.35 -5.83 12.59
CA ALA A 91 -17.01 -4.42 12.63
C ALA A 91 -18.10 -3.62 13.35
N GLN A 92 -17.70 -2.65 14.16
CA GLN A 92 -18.60 -1.70 14.82
C GLN A 92 -18.67 -0.41 13.99
N PRO A 93 -19.74 0.39 14.14
CA PRO A 93 -19.78 1.73 13.57
C PRO A 93 -18.54 2.54 13.99
N GLY A 94 -17.78 3.03 13.01
CA GLY A 94 -16.54 3.79 13.26
C GLY A 94 -15.25 2.95 13.30
N SER A 95 -15.31 1.63 13.09
CA SER A 95 -14.10 0.80 12.93
C SER A 95 -13.20 1.34 11.81
N GLN A 96 -11.93 1.54 12.13
CA GLN A 96 -10.94 2.02 11.18
C GLN A 96 -10.30 0.85 10.42
N PRO A 97 -10.12 0.98 9.09
CA PRO A 97 -9.46 -0.06 8.32
C PRO A 97 -7.97 -0.16 8.69
N LEU A 98 -7.41 -1.37 8.62
CA LEU A 98 -5.99 -1.64 8.86
C LEU A 98 -5.08 -0.88 7.89
N VAL A 99 -5.58 -0.62 6.68
CA VAL A 99 -4.94 0.21 5.66
C VAL A 99 -5.91 1.32 5.25
N SER A 100 -5.45 2.56 5.29
CA SER A 100 -6.29 3.72 4.94
C SER A 100 -6.83 3.60 3.51
N GLY A 101 -8.15 3.75 3.35
CA GLY A 101 -8.84 3.62 2.07
C GLY A 101 -9.16 2.18 1.65
N LEU A 102 -8.78 1.17 2.44
CA LEU A 102 -9.20 -0.21 2.21
C LEU A 102 -10.67 -0.38 2.62
N THR A 103 -11.45 -1.05 1.78
CA THR A 103 -12.87 -1.31 2.01
C THR A 103 -13.20 -2.79 1.82
N THR A 104 -14.37 -3.22 2.28
CA THR A 104 -14.84 -4.61 2.10
C THR A 104 -15.15 -4.94 0.63
N ALA A 105 -15.27 -3.93 -0.24
CA ALA A 105 -15.40 -4.10 -1.68
C ALA A 105 -14.08 -4.56 -2.34
N ASP A 106 -12.94 -4.23 -1.74
CA ASP A 106 -11.61 -4.62 -2.22
C ASP A 106 -11.27 -6.08 -1.90
N VAL A 107 -12.11 -6.75 -1.11
CA VAL A 107 -11.92 -8.13 -0.63
C VAL A 107 -12.90 -9.08 -1.30
N GLN A 108 -12.36 -10.12 -1.92
CA GLN A 108 -13.11 -11.20 -2.54
C GLN A 108 -12.79 -12.52 -1.86
N VAL A 109 -13.82 -13.28 -1.52
CA VAL A 109 -13.72 -14.61 -0.90
C VAL A 109 -14.34 -15.60 -1.87
N SER A 110 -13.61 -16.65 -2.22
CA SER A 110 -14.08 -17.67 -3.18
C SER A 110 -13.64 -19.06 -2.75
N ALA A 111 -14.39 -20.08 -3.17
CA ALA A 111 -13.97 -21.47 -3.06
C ALA A 111 -13.13 -21.82 -4.28
N VAL A 112 -12.07 -22.62 -4.07
CA VAL A 112 -11.19 -23.10 -5.13
C VAL A 112 -11.20 -24.62 -5.08
N GLY A 113 -11.71 -25.27 -6.12
CA GLY A 113 -11.87 -26.71 -6.12
C GLY A 113 -12.88 -27.20 -5.08
N VAL A 114 -12.56 -28.31 -4.40
CA VAL A 114 -13.49 -29.03 -3.51
C VAL A 114 -13.32 -28.64 -2.04
N ASP A 115 -12.06 -28.44 -1.63
CA ASP A 115 -11.66 -28.31 -0.22
C ASP A 115 -10.80 -27.08 0.06
N HIS A 116 -10.61 -26.15 -0.89
CA HIS A 116 -9.84 -24.93 -0.67
C HIS A 116 -10.70 -23.68 -0.71
N VAL A 117 -10.28 -22.67 0.04
CA VAL A 117 -10.82 -21.32 0.06
C VAL A 117 -9.71 -20.32 -0.27
N GLN A 118 -10.08 -19.29 -1.01
CA GLN A 118 -9.21 -18.20 -1.42
C GLN A 118 -9.76 -16.88 -0.92
N VAL A 119 -8.89 -16.04 -0.37
CA VAL A 119 -9.18 -14.62 -0.18
C VAL A 119 -8.20 -13.82 -1.03
N ASN A 120 -8.76 -12.86 -1.74
CA ASN A 120 -8.06 -11.92 -2.59
C ASN A 120 -8.37 -10.51 -2.14
N ILE A 121 -7.34 -9.73 -1.83
CA ILE A 121 -7.44 -8.31 -1.49
C ILE A 121 -6.76 -7.51 -2.60
N SER A 122 -7.51 -6.61 -3.25
CA SER A 122 -7.02 -5.75 -4.33
C SER A 122 -7.12 -4.29 -3.90
N TYR A 123 -6.03 -3.74 -3.38
CA TYR A 123 -5.98 -2.36 -2.88
C TYR A 123 -5.31 -1.42 -3.88
N ARG A 124 -5.89 -0.24 -4.11
CA ARG A 124 -5.27 0.80 -4.95
C ARG A 124 -4.38 1.70 -4.12
N PHE A 125 -3.07 1.51 -4.21
CA PHE A 125 -2.11 2.40 -3.58
C PHE A 125 -2.14 3.76 -4.28
N ARG A 126 -2.30 4.84 -3.50
CA ARG A 126 -2.23 6.22 -3.99
C ARG A 126 -1.09 6.94 -3.28
N PRO A 127 -0.08 7.47 -4.00
CA PRO A 127 0.96 8.30 -3.39
C PRO A 127 0.38 9.50 -2.64
N LEU A 128 1.01 9.91 -1.55
CA LEU A 128 0.66 11.14 -0.83
C LEU A 128 1.25 12.36 -1.53
N PHE A 129 2.46 12.20 -2.08
CA PHE A 129 3.15 13.25 -2.84
C PHE A 129 2.98 13.02 -4.34
N GLY A 130 2.23 13.92 -4.99
CA GLY A 130 2.00 13.88 -6.42
C GLY A 130 1.04 12.75 -6.84
N SER A 131 -0.22 13.09 -7.09
CA SER A 131 -1.20 12.15 -7.67
C SER A 131 -0.83 11.70 -9.09
N GLY A 132 0.15 12.36 -9.69
CA GLY A 132 0.80 11.97 -10.94
C GLY A 132 2.09 12.76 -11.13
N ILE A 133 2.93 12.33 -12.07
CA ILE A 133 4.01 13.17 -12.57
C ILE A 133 3.35 14.24 -13.45
N PRO A 134 3.50 15.55 -13.14
CA PRO A 134 3.07 16.61 -14.05
C PRO A 134 3.70 16.33 -15.40
N ALA A 135 2.88 16.18 -16.43
CA ALA A 135 3.40 15.86 -17.74
C ALA A 135 4.20 17.07 -18.25
N PHE A 136 5.52 16.97 -18.17
CA PHE A 136 6.42 17.93 -18.80
C PHE A 136 6.24 17.91 -20.33
N ILE A 137 5.70 16.81 -20.88
CA ILE A 137 5.16 16.66 -22.24
C ILE A 137 3.94 15.72 -22.16
N GLY A 138 2.71 16.19 -22.45
CA GLY A 138 1.50 15.35 -22.50
C GLY A 138 0.48 15.56 -21.36
N GLY A 139 -0.28 14.51 -21.01
CA GLY A 139 -1.25 14.49 -19.90
C GLY A 139 -0.71 13.80 -18.64
N GLN A 140 -1.24 14.14 -17.46
CA GLN A 140 -0.76 13.59 -16.18
C GLN A 140 -0.75 12.05 -16.19
N THR A 141 0.39 11.46 -15.84
CA THR A 141 0.49 10.00 -15.65
C THR A 141 0.15 9.69 -14.19
N ALA A 142 -0.91 8.91 -13.98
CA ALA A 142 -1.30 8.47 -12.65
C ALA A 142 -0.25 7.52 -12.07
N LEU A 143 0.09 7.72 -10.81
CA LEU A 143 1.07 6.91 -10.07
C LEU A 143 0.39 5.89 -9.15
N ASP A 144 -0.93 5.69 -9.29
CA ASP A 144 -1.61 4.62 -8.56
C ASP A 144 -1.33 3.26 -9.19
N PHE A 145 -1.14 2.26 -8.34
CA PHE A 145 -0.93 0.89 -8.77
C PHE A 145 -1.66 -0.07 -7.82
N PRO A 146 -2.15 -1.21 -8.33
CA PRO A 146 -2.82 -2.20 -7.51
C PRO A 146 -1.81 -2.99 -6.68
N LEU A 147 -2.03 -3.04 -5.38
CA LEU A 147 -1.40 -3.97 -4.47
C LEU A 147 -2.36 -5.15 -4.26
N VAL A 148 -1.93 -6.34 -4.72
CA VAL A 148 -2.75 -7.55 -4.67
C VAL A 148 -2.15 -8.54 -3.68
N ALA A 149 -2.95 -8.94 -2.69
CA ALA A 149 -2.63 -9.99 -1.73
C ALA A 149 -3.62 -11.14 -1.91
N THR A 150 -3.14 -12.30 -2.36
CA THR A 150 -3.96 -13.50 -2.55
C THR A 150 -3.38 -14.65 -1.74
N THR A 151 -4.23 -15.37 -1.02
CA THR A 151 -3.85 -16.54 -0.23
C THR A 151 -4.92 -17.61 -0.42
N VAL A 152 -4.49 -18.86 -0.54
CA VAL A 152 -5.36 -20.03 -0.66
C VAL A 152 -5.05 -20.97 0.50
N MET A 153 -6.06 -21.54 1.14
CA MET A 153 -5.90 -22.50 2.23
C MET A 153 -6.95 -23.60 2.14
N ARG A 154 -6.59 -24.78 2.61
CA ARG A 154 -7.51 -25.90 2.75
C ARG A 154 -8.50 -25.65 3.90
N ALA A 155 -9.79 -25.90 3.66
CA ALA A 155 -10.83 -25.84 4.67
C ALA A 155 -10.74 -27.03 5.66
N LEU A 156 -11.09 -26.79 6.93
CA LEU A 156 -10.91 -27.74 8.05
C LEU A 156 -12.21 -28.01 8.81
#